data_AF-A0A2N6PZH0-F1
#
_entry.id   AF-A0A2N6PZH0-F1
#
_cell.length_a   1.000
_cell.length_b   1.000
_cell.length_c   1.000
_cell.angle_alpha   90.00
_cell.angle_beta   90.00
_cell.angle_gamma   90.00
#
_symmetry.space_group_name_H-M   'P 1'
#
loop_
_entity.id
_entity.type
_entity.pdbx_description
1 polymer ?
#
loop_
_entity_poly.entity_id
_entity_poly.type
_entity_poly.pdbx_seq_one_letter_code
_entity_poly.pdbx_strand_id
1 'polypeptide(L)'
;MKEHSSVIRPNGTLLSRAAGPGWGLLGVVAFSFTLPFTRIALGGGLSALFIGSARAVVAAVLAAVVLLATRQQPPSPVQWARLAIVALGVVAGFPLLTSFAMTTTPASHGAVVIGLLPAATAVAVVLRTRERPSASFWVFALLGSAAALVFATVQNGTPGALRPADLQLFGAVIAAAVGYAEGGLLARELGAWQTISWALVLAAPVMLAVAVAAGVAAPPVASPTAWLAFAYLAAVSMFLGFFAWYRGLAIGPM
;
A
#
# COMPACT_ATOMS: atom_id res chain seq x y z
N MET A 1 -23.92 -46.52 28.23
CA MET A 1 -22.50 -46.19 27.98
C MET A 1 -22.47 -44.93 27.12
N LYS A 2 -21.83 -43.86 27.61
CA LYS A 2 -21.83 -42.53 26.99
C LYS A 2 -20.92 -42.48 25.75
N GLU A 3 -21.40 -41.82 24.71
CA GLU A 3 -20.67 -41.39 23.52
C GLU A 3 -19.67 -40.26 23.83
N HIS A 4 -18.49 -40.26 23.19
CA HIS A 4 -17.62 -39.10 22.93
C HIS A 4 -16.65 -39.53 21.80
N SER A 5 -16.82 -39.18 20.51
CA SER A 5 -16.94 -37.91 19.78
C SER A 5 -15.69 -37.00 19.77
N SER A 6 -15.15 -36.86 18.55
CA SER A 6 -14.31 -35.81 17.97
C SER A 6 -12.90 -35.53 18.53
N VAL A 7 -11.89 -36.06 17.83
CA VAL A 7 -10.51 -35.57 17.85
C VAL A 7 -10.40 -34.43 16.83
N ILE A 8 -10.73 -33.20 17.24
CA ILE A 8 -10.27 -32.00 16.53
C ILE A 8 -8.95 -31.60 17.18
N ARG A 9 -7.83 -31.94 16.54
CA ARG A 9 -6.54 -31.30 16.86
C ARG A 9 -6.59 -29.86 16.34
N PRO A 10 -6.44 -28.82 17.18
CA PRO A 10 -6.19 -27.49 16.67
C PRO A 10 -4.72 -27.43 16.23
N ASN A 11 -4.45 -27.85 14.99
CA ASN A 11 -3.18 -27.55 14.33
C ASN A 11 -3.27 -26.14 13.74
N GLY A 12 -2.92 -25.17 14.56
CA GLY A 12 -2.61 -23.82 14.11
C GLY A 12 -1.74 -23.20 15.17
N THR A 13 -0.42 -23.15 14.94
CA THR A 13 0.47 -22.27 15.69
C THR A 13 -0.12 -20.87 15.64
N LEU A 14 -0.76 -20.46 16.75
CA LEU A 14 -1.13 -19.09 17.01
C LEU A 14 0.20 -18.32 17.01
N LEU A 15 0.57 -17.74 15.86
CA LEU A 15 1.69 -16.82 15.80
C LEU A 15 1.44 -15.78 16.90
N SER A 16 2.37 -15.70 17.84
CA SER A 16 2.31 -14.77 18.96
C SER A 16 1.95 -13.38 18.44
N ARG A 17 1.03 -12.68 19.12
CA ARG A 17 0.71 -11.27 18.82
C ARG A 17 1.98 -10.39 18.72
N ALA A 18 3.09 -10.82 19.34
CA ALA A 18 4.39 -10.16 19.26
C ALA A 18 5.03 -10.18 17.85
N ALA A 19 4.59 -11.02 16.91
CA ALA A 19 5.12 -11.06 15.54
C ALA A 19 4.57 -9.93 14.64
N GLY A 20 3.44 -9.33 15.02
CA GLY A 20 2.78 -8.26 14.25
C GLY A 20 3.69 -7.05 13.94
N PRO A 21 4.37 -6.47 14.95
CA PRO A 21 5.31 -5.37 14.74
C PRO A 21 6.46 -5.69 13.77
N GLY A 22 7.00 -6.92 13.80
CA GLY A 22 8.06 -7.33 12.89
C GLY A 22 7.62 -7.37 11.43
N TRP A 23 6.42 -7.88 11.16
CA TRP A 23 5.81 -7.83 9.83
C TRP A 23 5.50 -6.41 9.38
N GLY A 24 5.01 -5.57 10.29
CA GLY A 24 4.80 -4.15 10.05
C GLY A 24 6.10 -3.44 9.65
N LEU A 25 7.18 -3.65 10.41
CA LEU A 25 8.49 -3.07 10.13
C LEU A 25 9.05 -3.51 8.76
N LEU A 26 8.92 -4.80 8.42
CA LEU A 26 9.33 -5.30 7.11
C LEU A 26 8.54 -4.62 5.97
N GLY A 27 7.24 -4.41 6.17
CA GLY A 27 6.41 -3.63 5.25
C GLY A 27 6.87 -2.18 5.14
N VAL A 28 7.14 -1.50 6.26
CA VAL A 28 7.69 -0.13 6.28
C VAL A 28 8.97 -0.06 5.46
N VAL A 29 9.94 -0.94 5.70
CA VAL A 29 11.20 -0.99 4.95
C VAL A 29 10.95 -1.17 3.44
N ALA A 30 10.07 -2.09 3.05
CA ALA A 30 9.72 -2.30 1.66
C ALA A 30 9.12 -1.04 1.01
N PHE A 31 8.28 -0.29 1.72
CA PHE A 31 7.63 0.90 1.18
C PHE A 31 8.47 2.18 1.27
N SER A 32 9.46 2.28 2.17
CA SER A 32 10.28 3.49 2.36
C SER A 32 10.99 3.96 1.09
N PHE A 33 11.37 3.04 0.20
CA PHE A 33 12.04 3.35 -1.07
C PHE A 33 11.09 3.78 -2.19
N THR A 34 9.78 3.76 -1.96
CA THR A 34 8.78 4.03 -3.00
C THR A 34 8.94 5.44 -3.59
N LEU A 35 8.95 6.49 -2.77
CA LEU A 35 9.05 7.86 -3.30
C LEU A 35 10.43 8.18 -3.91
N PRO A 36 11.57 7.80 -3.30
CA PRO A 36 12.88 7.96 -3.92
C PRO A 36 12.96 7.30 -5.29
N PHE A 37 12.49 6.05 -5.43
CA PHE A 37 12.56 5.33 -6.70
C PHE A 37 11.56 5.85 -7.73
N THR A 38 10.41 6.37 -7.30
CA THR A 38 9.52 7.13 -8.19
C THR A 38 10.23 8.35 -8.76
N ARG A 39 10.98 9.12 -7.94
CA ARG A 39 11.77 10.26 -8.44
C ARG A 39 12.89 9.86 -9.39
N ILE A 40 13.60 8.77 -9.12
CA ILE A 40 14.64 8.24 -10.02
C ILE A 40 14.03 7.81 -11.36
N ALA A 41 12.92 7.09 -11.33
CA ALA A 41 12.22 6.64 -12.53
C ALA A 41 11.73 7.83 -13.39
N LEU A 42 11.15 8.86 -12.74
CA LEU A 42 10.77 10.11 -13.41
C LEU A 42 11.97 10.83 -14.04
N GLY A 43 13.04 11.00 -13.25
CA GLY A 43 14.25 11.71 -13.71
C GLY A 43 14.99 10.99 -14.84
N GLY A 44 14.83 9.67 -14.96
CA GLY A 44 15.43 8.88 -16.03
C GLY A 44 14.54 8.67 -17.26
N GLY A 45 13.40 9.35 -17.36
CA GLY A 45 12.62 9.45 -18.60
C GLY A 45 11.23 8.79 -18.59
N LEU A 46 10.83 8.10 -17.52
CA LEU A 46 9.47 7.53 -17.44
C LEU A 46 8.46 8.59 -17.01
N SER A 47 7.28 8.61 -17.63
CA SER A 47 6.20 9.54 -17.24
C SER A 47 5.52 9.13 -15.93
N ALA A 48 4.98 10.08 -15.18
CA ALA A 48 4.28 9.81 -13.92
C ALA A 48 3.10 8.85 -14.10
N LEU A 49 2.31 9.05 -15.17
CA LEU A 49 1.17 8.20 -15.48
C LEU A 49 1.61 6.77 -15.80
N PHE A 50 2.69 6.61 -16.57
CA PHE A 50 3.26 5.29 -16.89
C PHE A 50 3.78 4.60 -15.62
N ILE A 51 4.57 5.28 -14.78
CA ILE A 51 5.10 4.71 -13.53
C ILE A 51 3.96 4.23 -12.63
N GLY A 52 2.95 5.08 -12.40
CA GLY A 52 1.84 4.76 -11.51
C GLY A 52 0.95 3.63 -12.03
N SER A 53 0.72 3.55 -13.35
CA SER A 53 -0.15 2.54 -13.95
C SER A 53 0.56 1.22 -14.27
N ALA A 54 1.71 1.27 -14.96
CA ALA A 54 2.43 0.09 -15.43
C ALA A 54 2.96 -0.76 -14.27
N ARG A 55 3.32 -0.16 -13.13
CA ARG A 55 3.74 -0.93 -11.93
C ARG A 55 2.64 -1.86 -11.44
N ALA A 56 1.38 -1.44 -11.53
CA ALA A 56 0.23 -2.26 -11.14
C ALA A 56 0.02 -3.41 -12.12
N VAL A 57 0.25 -3.18 -13.42
CA VAL A 57 0.16 -4.23 -14.46
C VAL A 57 1.19 -5.33 -14.20
N VAL A 58 2.46 -4.97 -14.01
CA VAL A 58 3.53 -5.94 -13.71
C VAL A 58 3.23 -6.70 -12.42
N ALA A 59 2.81 -6.00 -11.36
CA ALA A 59 2.41 -6.61 -10.11
C ALA A 59 1.19 -7.54 -10.27
N ALA A 60 0.21 -7.18 -11.11
CA ALA A 60 -0.96 -8.00 -11.40
C ALA A 60 -0.59 -9.28 -12.16
N VAL A 61 0.40 -9.25 -13.05
CA VAL A 61 0.93 -10.46 -13.69
C VAL A 61 1.55 -11.39 -12.64
N LEU A 62 2.40 -10.86 -11.75
CA LEU A 62 2.98 -11.65 -10.65
C LEU A 62 1.90 -12.25 -9.74
N ALA A 63 0.92 -11.43 -9.36
CA ALA A 63 -0.23 -11.85 -8.56
C ALA A 63 -1.04 -12.95 -9.24
N ALA A 64 -1.37 -12.79 -10.53
CA ALA A 64 -2.12 -13.78 -11.29
C ALA A 64 -1.37 -15.11 -11.38
N VAL A 65 -0.05 -15.07 -11.63
CA VAL A 65 0.79 -16.28 -11.64
C VAL A 65 0.71 -17.01 -10.30
N VAL A 66 0.86 -16.30 -9.17
CA VAL A 66 0.80 -16.92 -7.84
C VAL A 66 -0.59 -17.45 -7.52
N LEU A 67 -1.66 -16.72 -7.85
CA LEU A 67 -3.04 -17.16 -7.65
C LEU A 67 -3.36 -18.43 -8.45
N LEU A 68 -2.92 -18.49 -9.72
CA LEU A 68 -3.11 -19.65 -10.59
C LEU A 68 -2.29 -20.85 -10.11
N ALA A 69 -1.01 -20.64 -9.77
CA ALA A 69 -0.12 -21.70 -9.28
C ALA A 69 -0.62 -22.33 -7.98
N THR A 70 -1.23 -21.54 -7.11
CA THR A 70 -1.80 -21.99 -5.83
C THR A 70 -3.28 -22.33 -5.89
N ARG A 71 -3.91 -22.24 -7.07
CA ARG A 71 -5.33 -22.54 -7.33
C ARG A 71 -6.28 -21.86 -6.33
N GLN A 72 -6.05 -20.57 -6.05
CA GLN A 72 -6.91 -19.84 -5.13
C GLN A 72 -8.34 -19.76 -5.64
N GLN A 73 -9.30 -19.94 -4.74
CA GLN A 73 -10.71 -19.72 -5.04
C GLN A 73 -10.98 -18.22 -5.22
N PRO A 74 -11.86 -17.84 -6.16
CA PRO A 74 -12.23 -16.45 -6.35
C PRO A 74 -12.95 -15.90 -5.11
N PRO A 75 -12.78 -14.60 -4.80
CA PRO A 75 -13.51 -13.91 -3.74
C PRO A 75 -15.03 -13.94 -3.94
N SER A 76 -15.77 -13.84 -2.85
CA SER A 76 -17.23 -13.65 -2.90
C SER A 76 -17.61 -12.27 -3.45
N PRO A 77 -18.86 -12.05 -3.91
CA PRO A 77 -19.29 -10.75 -4.44
C PRO A 77 -19.08 -9.57 -3.47
N VAL A 78 -19.31 -9.79 -2.17
CA VAL A 78 -19.07 -8.78 -1.14
C VAL A 78 -17.58 -8.48 -1.00
N GLN A 79 -16.73 -9.51 -1.08
CA GLN A 79 -15.29 -9.34 -1.02
C GLN A 79 -14.77 -8.60 -2.25
N TRP A 80 -15.34 -8.82 -3.44
CA TRP A 80 -15.01 -8.04 -4.63
C TRP A 80 -15.29 -6.55 -4.49
N ALA A 81 -16.44 -6.17 -3.91
CA ALA A 81 -16.75 -4.76 -3.64
C ALA A 81 -15.72 -4.12 -2.69
N ARG A 82 -15.25 -4.87 -1.68
CA ARG A 82 -14.21 -4.41 -0.75
C ARG A 82 -12.84 -4.36 -1.40
N LEU A 83 -12.52 -5.33 -2.26
CA LEU A 83 -11.31 -5.31 -3.10
C LEU A 83 -11.28 -4.11 -4.03
N ALA A 84 -12.44 -3.61 -4.49
CA ALA A 84 -12.50 -2.38 -5.28
C ALA A 84 -12.05 -1.16 -4.47
N ILE A 85 -12.40 -1.07 -3.18
CA ILE A 85 -11.92 -0.01 -2.28
C ILE A 85 -10.40 -0.11 -2.10
N VAL A 86 -9.89 -1.33 -1.89
CA VAL A 86 -8.44 -1.59 -1.81
C VAL A 86 -7.74 -1.18 -3.10
N ALA A 87 -8.27 -1.61 -4.26
CA ALA A 87 -7.72 -1.28 -5.57
C ALA A 87 -7.70 0.23 -5.83
N LEU A 88 -8.81 0.93 -5.55
CA LEU A 88 -8.88 2.38 -5.70
C LEU A 88 -7.89 3.10 -4.78
N GLY A 89 -7.73 2.62 -3.55
CA GLY A 89 -6.85 3.24 -2.56
C GLY A 89 -5.38 3.03 -2.85
N VAL A 90 -4.94 1.77 -2.81
CA VAL A 90 -3.51 1.41 -2.78
C VAL A 90 -2.97 0.93 -4.12
N VAL A 91 -3.83 0.52 -5.05
CA VAL A 91 -3.38 0.09 -6.40
C VAL A 91 -3.35 1.26 -7.38
N ALA A 92 -4.43 2.04 -7.43
CA ALA A 92 -4.55 3.18 -8.35
C ALA A 92 -4.22 4.51 -7.65
N GLY A 93 -4.99 4.87 -6.61
CA GLY A 93 -4.97 6.19 -6.00
C GLY A 93 -3.61 6.61 -5.49
N PHE A 94 -3.05 5.88 -4.54
CA PHE A 94 -1.75 6.22 -3.95
C PHE A 94 -0.61 6.24 -5.00
N PRO A 95 -0.40 5.21 -5.84
CA PRO A 95 0.71 5.23 -6.79
C PRO A 95 0.58 6.31 -7.88
N LEU A 96 -0.63 6.58 -8.38
CA LEU A 96 -0.85 7.63 -9.38
C LEU A 96 -0.61 9.01 -8.76
N LEU A 97 -1.25 9.30 -7.63
CA LEU A 97 -1.14 10.60 -6.97
C LEU A 97 0.29 10.90 -6.51
N THR A 98 0.98 9.92 -5.93
CA THR A 98 2.39 10.08 -5.56
C THR A 98 3.29 10.25 -6.78
N SER A 99 3.06 9.53 -7.87
CA SER A 99 3.84 9.69 -9.11
C SER A 99 3.68 11.10 -9.69
N PHE A 100 2.47 11.66 -9.69
CA PHE A 100 2.25 13.05 -10.10
C PHE A 100 2.87 14.05 -9.13
N ALA A 101 2.72 13.88 -7.82
CA ALA A 101 3.34 14.78 -6.84
C ALA A 101 4.86 14.82 -7.00
N MET A 102 5.48 13.67 -7.28
CA MET A 102 6.91 13.54 -7.50
C MET A 102 7.40 14.20 -8.78
N THR A 103 6.54 14.69 -9.68
CA THR A 103 6.99 15.49 -10.84
C THR A 103 7.54 16.84 -10.43
N THR A 104 7.01 17.42 -9.35
CA THR A 104 7.31 18.79 -8.90
C THR A 104 7.87 18.86 -7.48
N THR A 105 7.89 17.74 -6.77
CA THR A 105 8.25 17.69 -5.34
C THR A 105 9.38 16.69 -5.07
N PRO A 106 10.37 17.06 -4.24
CA PRO A 106 11.40 16.13 -3.77
C PRO A 106 10.81 14.95 -2.98
N ALA A 107 11.48 13.79 -3.04
CA ALA A 107 11.07 12.62 -2.26
C ALA A 107 11.13 12.88 -0.74
N SER A 108 12.04 13.74 -0.27
CA SER A 108 12.14 14.11 1.15
C SER A 108 10.86 14.77 1.64
N HIS A 109 10.34 15.78 0.92
CA HIS A 109 9.07 16.42 1.26
C HIS A 109 7.89 15.45 1.16
N GLY A 110 7.86 14.60 0.13
CA GLY A 110 6.83 13.57 0.01
C GLY A 110 6.82 12.59 1.19
N ALA A 111 8.00 12.15 1.64
CA ALA A 111 8.14 11.19 2.74
C ALA A 111 7.56 11.74 4.06
N VAL A 112 7.63 13.05 4.26
CA VAL A 112 7.08 13.74 5.43
C VAL A 112 5.56 13.64 5.44
N VAL A 113 4.92 13.99 4.31
CA VAL A 113 3.46 13.94 4.19
C VAL A 113 2.97 12.50 4.32
N ILE A 114 3.68 11.55 3.70
CA ILE A 114 3.38 10.12 3.86
C ILE A 114 3.63 9.62 5.29
N GLY A 115 4.47 10.28 6.08
CA GLY A 115 4.64 10.01 7.51
C GLY A 115 3.35 10.12 8.33
N LEU A 116 2.33 10.82 7.82
CA LEU A 116 0.99 10.91 8.42
C LEU A 116 0.11 9.68 8.15
N LEU A 117 0.52 8.82 7.21
CA LEU A 117 -0.27 7.67 6.76
C LEU A 117 -0.66 6.69 7.87
N PRO A 118 0.20 6.35 8.85
CA PRO A 118 -0.21 5.49 9.96
C PRO A 118 -1.37 6.08 10.78
N ALA A 119 -1.32 7.38 11.09
CA ALA A 119 -2.40 8.06 11.82
C ALA A 119 -3.68 8.15 10.99
N ALA A 120 -3.57 8.47 9.70
CA ALA A 120 -4.72 8.47 8.79
C ALA A 120 -5.35 7.07 8.66
N THR A 121 -4.52 6.02 8.59
CA THR A 121 -4.98 4.62 8.55
C THR A 121 -5.71 4.26 9.84
N ALA A 122 -5.18 4.66 11.00
CA ALA A 122 -5.84 4.44 12.29
C ALA A 122 -7.23 5.09 12.35
N VAL A 123 -7.36 6.35 11.90
CA VAL A 123 -8.65 7.04 11.79
C VAL A 123 -9.60 6.28 10.85
N ALA A 124 -9.11 5.86 9.68
CA ALA A 124 -9.92 5.12 8.72
C ALA A 124 -10.41 3.78 9.28
N VAL A 125 -9.56 3.05 10.02
CA VAL A 125 -9.96 1.81 10.70
C VAL A 125 -11.03 2.09 11.75
N VAL A 126 -10.85 3.08 12.62
CA VAL A 126 -11.83 3.47 13.65
C VAL A 126 -13.17 3.85 13.05
N LEU A 127 -13.19 4.63 11.96
CA LEU A 127 -14.42 4.99 11.26
C LEU A 127 -15.10 3.75 10.65
N ARG A 128 -14.31 2.79 10.18
CA ARG A 128 -14.79 1.58 9.52
C ARG A 128 -15.29 0.53 10.51
N THR A 129 -14.59 0.29 11.61
CA THR A 129 -14.88 -0.76 12.60
C THR A 129 -15.73 -0.25 13.76
N ARG A 130 -15.74 1.07 13.99
CA ARG A 130 -16.33 1.73 15.18
C ARG A 130 -15.70 1.27 16.49
N GLU A 131 -14.53 0.64 16.45
CA GLU A 131 -13.75 0.30 17.63
C GLU A 131 -13.22 1.59 18.28
N ARG A 132 -12.98 1.54 19.60
CA ARG A 132 -12.51 2.70 20.38
C ARG A 132 -11.11 2.40 20.93
N PRO A 133 -10.04 2.79 20.22
CA PRO A 133 -8.68 2.63 20.70
C PRO A 133 -8.45 3.37 22.01
N SER A 134 -7.51 2.89 22.83
CA SER A 134 -7.15 3.54 24.08
C SER A 134 -6.60 4.95 23.85
N ALA A 135 -6.70 5.82 24.86
CA ALA A 135 -6.09 7.15 24.81
C ALA A 135 -4.57 7.09 24.56
N SER A 136 -3.89 6.08 25.12
CA SER A 136 -2.46 5.86 24.90
C SER A 136 -2.11 5.63 23.43
N PHE A 137 -2.94 4.90 22.68
CA PHE A 137 -2.75 4.70 21.25
C PHE A 137 -2.73 6.03 20.48
N TRP A 138 -3.70 6.90 20.76
CA TRP A 138 -3.77 8.21 20.12
C TRP A 138 -2.61 9.11 20.48
N VAL A 139 -2.17 9.09 21.74
CA VAL A 139 -0.97 9.83 22.17
C VAL A 139 0.26 9.37 21.37
N PHE A 140 0.52 8.07 21.26
CA PHE A 140 1.66 7.57 20.50
C PHE A 140 1.53 7.83 18.99
N ALA A 141 0.33 7.72 18.41
CA ALA A 141 0.08 8.05 17.01
C ALA A 141 0.34 9.54 16.70
N LEU A 142 -0.10 10.44 17.61
CA LEU A 142 0.15 11.88 17.51
C LEU A 142 1.63 12.21 17.71
N LEU A 143 2.30 11.60 18.69
CA LEU A 143 3.74 11.77 18.91
C LEU A 143 4.56 11.30 17.72
N GLY A 144 4.24 10.16 17.12
CA GLY A 144 4.90 9.66 15.91
C GLY A 144 4.70 10.60 14.71
N SER A 145 3.48 11.10 14.52
CA SER A 145 3.17 12.08 13.47
C SER A 145 3.91 13.40 13.69
N ALA A 146 3.97 13.88 14.94
CA ALA A 146 4.70 15.08 15.32
C ALA A 146 6.21 14.91 15.12
N ALA A 147 6.78 13.75 15.48
CA ALA A 147 8.19 13.46 15.25
C ALA A 147 8.56 13.45 13.76
N ALA A 148 7.70 12.86 12.91
CA ALA A 148 7.88 12.89 11.46
C ALA A 148 7.83 14.33 10.91
N LEU A 149 6.89 15.15 11.41
CA LEU A 149 6.77 16.57 11.04
C LEU A 149 7.97 17.40 11.52
N VAL A 150 8.48 17.17 12.74
CA VAL A 150 9.68 17.88 13.25
C VAL A 150 10.93 17.48 12.46
N PHE A 151 11.12 16.19 12.20
CA PHE A 151 12.24 15.73 11.36
C PHE A 151 12.19 16.39 9.97
N ALA A 152 11.00 16.49 9.40
CA ALA A 152 10.77 17.17 8.13
C ALA A 152 11.23 18.62 8.11
N THR A 153 10.79 19.38 9.12
CA THR A 153 11.03 20.82 9.19
C THR A 153 12.48 21.12 9.49
N VAL A 154 13.14 20.29 10.29
CA VAL A 154 14.59 20.38 10.52
C VAL A 154 15.38 20.10 9.23
N GLN A 155 14.98 19.10 8.45
CA GLN A 155 15.71 18.69 7.24
C GLN A 155 15.45 19.57 6.01
N ASN A 156 14.23 20.11 5.87
CA ASN A 156 13.79 20.81 4.65
C ASN A 156 13.36 22.27 4.88
N GLY A 157 13.48 22.78 6.12
CA GLY A 157 13.05 24.13 6.50
C GLY A 157 11.56 24.24 6.84
N THR A 158 11.08 25.47 7.03
CA THR A 158 9.67 25.75 7.34
C THR A 158 8.76 25.34 6.18
N PRO A 159 7.55 24.81 6.45
CA PRO A 159 6.55 24.56 5.41
C PRO A 159 6.30 25.86 4.62
N GLY A 160 6.58 25.83 3.32
CA GLY A 160 6.19 26.92 2.42
C GLY A 160 4.68 26.94 2.18
N ALA A 161 4.22 27.85 1.32
CA ALA A 161 2.81 27.87 0.88
C ALA A 161 2.37 26.51 0.31
N LEU A 162 1.10 26.15 0.53
CA LEU A 162 0.47 24.93 -0.01
C LEU A 162 0.70 24.83 -1.53
N ARG A 163 1.36 23.76 -1.96
CA ARG A 163 1.63 23.47 -3.37
C ARG A 163 0.58 22.52 -3.91
N PRO A 164 0.29 22.53 -5.23
CA PRO A 164 -0.58 21.53 -5.85
C PRO A 164 -0.15 20.09 -5.56
N ALA A 165 1.15 19.84 -5.42
CA ALA A 165 1.70 18.55 -5.05
C ALA A 165 1.34 18.12 -3.62
N ASP A 166 1.11 19.06 -2.70
CA ASP A 166 0.65 18.73 -1.35
C ASP A 166 -0.78 18.15 -1.40
N LEU A 167 -1.66 18.72 -2.23
CA LEU A 167 -3.01 18.16 -2.44
C LEU A 167 -2.95 16.73 -2.98
N GLN A 168 -2.04 16.46 -3.91
CA GLN A 168 -1.82 15.11 -4.44
C GLN A 168 -1.30 14.16 -3.36
N LEU A 169 -0.34 14.59 -2.54
CA LEU A 169 0.19 13.78 -1.44
C LEU A 169 -0.84 13.52 -0.35
N PHE A 170 -1.63 14.53 0.04
CA PHE A 170 -2.74 14.36 0.99
C PHE A 170 -3.80 13.41 0.43
N GLY A 171 -4.17 13.57 -0.84
CA GLY A 171 -5.07 12.64 -1.53
C GLY A 171 -4.51 11.22 -1.53
N ALA A 172 -3.20 11.05 -1.75
CA ALA A 172 -2.54 9.75 -1.69
C ALA A 172 -2.59 9.15 -0.29
N VAL A 173 -2.35 9.95 0.75
CA VAL A 173 -2.45 9.51 2.15
C VAL A 173 -3.86 9.03 2.46
N ILE A 174 -4.89 9.78 2.08
CA ILE A 174 -6.29 9.40 2.30
C ILE A 174 -6.62 8.11 1.54
N ALA A 175 -6.25 8.04 0.25
CA ALA A 175 -6.49 6.86 -0.58
C ALA A 175 -5.82 5.61 0.01
N ALA A 176 -4.55 5.70 0.39
CA ALA A 176 -3.82 4.61 1.02
C ALA A 176 -4.39 4.24 2.39
N ALA A 177 -4.77 5.21 3.22
CA ALA A 177 -5.34 4.97 4.54
C ALA A 177 -6.63 4.15 4.45
N VAL A 178 -7.55 4.56 3.57
CA VAL A 178 -8.81 3.85 3.32
C VAL A 178 -8.55 2.45 2.75
N GLY A 179 -7.65 2.34 1.75
CA GLY A 179 -7.30 1.06 1.15
C GLY A 179 -6.56 0.11 2.11
N TYR A 180 -5.73 0.61 3.01
CA TYR A 180 -5.07 -0.18 4.05
C TYR A 180 -6.04 -0.61 5.15
N ALA A 181 -6.96 0.26 5.58
CA ALA A 181 -7.98 -0.11 6.56
C ALA A 181 -8.85 -1.26 6.03
N GLU A 182 -9.40 -1.11 4.82
CA GLU A 182 -10.24 -2.14 4.22
C GLU A 182 -9.44 -3.41 3.87
N GLY A 183 -8.21 -3.25 3.39
CA GLY A 183 -7.31 -4.36 3.04
C GLY A 183 -6.86 -5.15 4.26
N GLY A 184 -6.55 -4.49 5.37
CA GLY A 184 -6.21 -5.14 6.64
C GLY A 184 -7.37 -5.96 7.20
N LEU A 185 -8.59 -5.43 7.14
CA LEU A 185 -9.82 -6.16 7.46
C LEU A 185 -9.98 -7.40 6.57
N LEU A 186 -9.87 -7.21 5.25
CA LEU A 186 -10.09 -8.28 4.28
C LEU A 186 -8.98 -9.35 4.31
N ALA A 187 -7.77 -8.99 4.71
CA ALA A 187 -6.64 -9.91 4.90
C ALA A 187 -6.88 -10.93 6.02
N ARG A 188 -7.80 -10.66 6.95
CA ARG A 188 -8.23 -11.62 7.98
C ARG A 188 -9.17 -12.69 7.42
N GLU A 189 -9.83 -12.41 6.29
CA GLU A 189 -10.77 -13.32 5.63
C GLU A 189 -10.12 -14.09 4.47
N LEU A 190 -9.43 -13.38 3.58
CA LEU A 190 -8.81 -13.96 2.38
C LEU A 190 -7.36 -14.39 2.59
N GLY A 191 -6.68 -13.80 3.58
CA GLY A 191 -5.23 -13.87 3.75
C GLY A 191 -4.51 -12.66 3.14
N ALA A 192 -3.35 -12.32 3.71
CA ALA A 192 -2.61 -11.09 3.41
C ALA A 192 -2.23 -10.96 1.93
N TRP A 193 -1.53 -11.95 1.39
CA TRP A 193 -1.07 -11.88 0.01
C TRP A 193 -2.22 -12.08 -0.99
N GLN A 194 -3.25 -12.84 -0.63
CA GLN A 194 -4.45 -13.01 -1.45
C GLN A 194 -5.21 -11.71 -1.62
N THR A 195 -5.37 -10.92 -0.55
CA THR A 195 -6.07 -9.63 -0.61
C THR A 195 -5.45 -8.69 -1.63
N ILE A 196 -4.13 -8.47 -1.57
CA ILE A 196 -3.47 -7.61 -2.56
C ILE A 196 -3.48 -8.23 -3.96
N SER A 197 -3.32 -9.55 -4.06
CA SER A 197 -3.30 -10.24 -5.37
C SER A 197 -4.61 -10.06 -6.12
N TRP A 198 -5.74 -10.26 -5.44
CA TRP A 198 -7.05 -10.07 -6.05
C TRP A 198 -7.37 -8.61 -6.34
N ALA A 199 -6.91 -7.67 -5.50
CA ALA A 199 -7.06 -6.24 -5.77
C ALA A 199 -6.26 -5.80 -7.02
N LEU A 200 -5.06 -6.35 -7.21
CA LEU A 200 -4.24 -6.12 -8.40
C LEU A 200 -4.90 -6.68 -9.67
N VAL A 201 -5.40 -7.93 -9.61
CA VAL A 201 -6.12 -8.54 -10.73
C VAL A 201 -7.39 -7.76 -11.08
N LEU A 202 -8.13 -7.28 -10.08
CA LEU A 202 -9.31 -6.44 -10.29
C LEU A 202 -8.98 -5.14 -11.03
N ALA A 203 -7.89 -4.47 -10.62
CA ALA A 203 -7.46 -3.20 -11.21
C ALA A 203 -6.81 -3.37 -12.58
N ALA A 204 -6.32 -4.57 -12.90
CA ALA A 204 -5.46 -4.81 -14.06
C ALA A 204 -6.03 -4.30 -15.40
N PRO A 205 -7.32 -4.51 -15.76
CA PRO A 205 -7.84 -4.04 -17.03
C PRO A 205 -7.75 -2.52 -17.20
N VAL A 206 -8.14 -1.77 -16.16
CA VAL A 206 -8.10 -0.29 -16.17
C VAL A 206 -6.65 0.20 -16.16
N MET A 207 -5.82 -0.36 -15.27
CA MET A 207 -4.42 0.05 -15.15
C MET A 207 -3.61 -0.29 -16.41
N LEU A 208 -3.95 -1.38 -17.11
CA LEU A 208 -3.37 -1.73 -18.39
C LEU A 208 -3.76 -0.71 -19.47
N ALA A 209 -5.04 -0.36 -19.58
CA ALA A 209 -5.49 0.65 -20.54
C ALA A 209 -4.77 2.00 -20.31
N VAL A 210 -4.64 2.42 -19.05
CA VAL A 210 -3.92 3.65 -18.69
C VAL A 210 -2.43 3.54 -19.01
N ALA A 211 -1.78 2.41 -18.70
CA ALA A 211 -0.35 2.21 -18.97
C ALA A 211 -0.04 2.21 -20.48
N VAL A 212 -0.89 1.56 -21.28
CA VAL A 212 -0.77 1.55 -22.75
C VAL A 212 -0.98 2.96 -23.29
N ALA A 213 -2.04 3.67 -22.86
CA ALA A 213 -2.28 5.04 -23.29
C ALA A 213 -1.12 5.97 -22.94
N ALA A 214 -0.56 5.84 -21.73
CA ALA A 214 0.61 6.60 -21.29
C ALA A 214 1.85 6.29 -22.13
N GLY A 215 2.10 5.01 -22.46
CA GLY A 215 3.22 4.59 -23.29
C GLY A 215 3.07 5.01 -24.77
N VAL A 216 1.86 5.10 -25.29
CA VAL A 216 1.59 5.62 -26.64
C VAL A 216 1.80 7.14 -26.69
N ALA A 217 1.31 7.86 -25.68
CA ALA A 217 1.45 9.32 -25.61
C ALA A 217 2.91 9.76 -25.38
N ALA A 218 3.66 9.00 -24.59
CA ALA A 218 5.07 9.21 -24.33
C ALA A 218 5.79 7.85 -24.28
N PRO A 219 6.42 7.42 -25.39
CA PRO A 219 7.16 6.16 -25.45
C PRO A 219 8.15 6.04 -24.28
N PRO A 220 8.14 4.93 -23.52
CA PRO A 220 8.94 4.79 -22.31
C PRO A 220 10.41 4.51 -22.65
N VAL A 221 11.10 5.52 -23.16
CA VAL A 221 12.55 5.50 -23.40
C VAL A 221 13.21 6.05 -22.15
N ALA A 222 13.80 5.15 -21.35
CA ALA A 222 14.35 5.50 -20.05
C ALA A 222 15.70 4.84 -19.80
N SER A 223 16.47 5.43 -18.89
CA SER A 223 17.78 4.89 -18.49
C SER A 223 17.66 3.51 -17.82
N PRO A 224 18.72 2.68 -17.83
CA PRO A 224 18.74 1.43 -17.08
C PRO A 224 18.44 1.62 -15.59
N THR A 225 18.89 2.73 -14.99
CA THR A 225 18.61 3.07 -13.60
C THR A 225 17.13 3.35 -13.34
N ALA A 226 16.42 4.00 -14.27
CA ALA A 226 14.99 4.22 -14.17
C ALA A 226 14.20 2.90 -14.27
N TRP A 227 14.64 1.99 -15.15
CA TRP A 227 14.03 0.65 -15.24
C TRP A 227 14.24 -0.20 -14.00
N LEU A 228 15.43 -0.15 -13.37
CA LEU A 228 15.69 -0.81 -12.09
C LEU A 228 14.83 -0.22 -10.96
N ALA A 229 14.73 1.11 -10.88
CA ALA A 229 13.84 1.77 -9.94
C ALA A 229 12.37 1.35 -10.16
N PHE A 230 11.91 1.33 -11.42
CA PHE A 230 10.57 0.87 -11.77
C PHE A 230 10.34 -0.60 -11.42
N ALA A 231 11.32 -1.49 -11.64
CA ALA A 231 11.22 -2.90 -11.28
C ALA A 231 11.02 -3.08 -9.76
N TYR A 232 11.72 -2.31 -8.94
CA TYR A 232 11.46 -2.28 -7.49
C TYR A 232 10.04 -1.78 -7.18
N LEU A 233 9.60 -0.68 -7.83
CA LEU A 233 8.27 -0.13 -7.63
C LEU A 233 7.19 -1.16 -7.95
N ALA A 234 7.37 -1.94 -9.02
CA ALA A 234 6.44 -2.96 -9.48
C ALA A 234 6.46 -4.27 -8.67
N ALA A 235 7.64 -4.82 -8.37
CA ALA A 235 7.72 -6.12 -7.70
C ALA A 235 7.65 -5.98 -6.18
N VAL A 236 8.43 -5.06 -5.62
CA VAL A 236 8.59 -4.95 -4.17
C VAL A 236 7.52 -4.03 -3.58
N SER A 237 7.47 -2.77 -4.02
CA SER A 237 6.54 -1.78 -3.46
C SER A 237 5.08 -2.08 -3.82
N MET A 238 4.79 -2.58 -5.04
CA MET A 238 3.41 -2.79 -5.46
C MET A 238 2.84 -4.16 -5.07
N PHE A 239 3.69 -5.15 -4.75
CA PHE A 239 3.25 -6.52 -4.52
C PHE A 239 3.85 -7.13 -3.25
N LEU A 240 5.15 -7.41 -3.21
CA LEU A 240 5.75 -8.19 -2.11
C LEU A 240 5.66 -7.48 -0.75
N GLY A 241 5.79 -6.15 -0.71
CA GLY A 241 5.65 -5.36 0.51
C GLY A 241 4.29 -5.56 1.20
N PHE A 242 3.24 -5.79 0.42
CA PHE A 242 1.90 -6.03 0.94
C PHE A 242 1.75 -7.38 1.64
N PHE A 243 2.60 -8.37 1.34
CA PHE A 243 2.58 -9.65 2.03
C PHE A 243 2.90 -9.43 3.51
N ALA A 244 3.96 -8.67 3.78
CA ALA A 244 4.36 -8.30 5.12
C ALA A 244 3.36 -7.32 5.75
N TRP A 245 2.99 -6.28 5.02
CA TRP A 245 2.12 -5.22 5.54
C TRP A 245 0.74 -5.72 5.97
N TYR A 246 0.01 -6.41 5.08
CA TYR A 246 -1.30 -6.95 5.40
C TYR A 246 -1.22 -8.09 6.42
N ARG A 247 -0.11 -8.82 6.49
CA ARG A 247 0.11 -9.79 7.57
C ARG A 247 0.25 -9.09 8.92
N GLY A 248 1.00 -7.98 8.98
CA GLY A 248 1.12 -7.14 10.17
C GLY A 248 -0.23 -6.57 10.62
N LEU A 249 -0.99 -5.98 9.70
CA LEU A 249 -2.32 -5.42 9.98
C LEU A 249 -3.32 -6.49 10.44
N ALA A 250 -3.30 -7.68 9.85
CA ALA A 250 -4.23 -8.76 10.21
C ALA A 250 -3.98 -9.34 11.62
N ILE A 251 -2.72 -9.31 12.10
CA ILE A 251 -2.31 -9.79 13.42
C ILE A 251 -2.63 -8.75 14.51
N GLY A 252 -2.51 -7.46 14.20
CA GLY A 252 -2.72 -6.37 15.14
C GLY A 252 -4.16 -6.26 15.67
N PRO A 253 -4.35 -5.57 16.82
CA PRO A 253 -5.67 -5.06 17.19
C PRO A 253 -6.11 -4.01 16.16
N MET A 254 -7.42 -3.89 15.93
CA MET A 254 -7.96 -3.01 14.89
C MET A 254 -8.47 -1.71 15.49
#